data_AF-A0A816IDB4-F1
#
_entry.id   AF-A0A816IDB4-F1
#
_cell.length_a   1.000
_cell.length_b   1.000
_cell.length_c   1.000
_cell.angle_alpha   90.00
_cell.angle_beta   90.00
_cell.angle_gamma   90.00
#
_symmetry.space_group_name_H-M   'P 1'
#
loop_
_entity.id
_entity.type
_entity.pdbx_description
1 polymer ?
#
loop_
_entity_poly.entity_id
_entity_poly.type
_entity_poly.pdbx_seq_one_letter_code
_entity_poly.pdbx_strand_id
1 'polypeptide(L)'
;MLSVPSPNYAFLTSISSVNISHKCVREQMMIRRFNTTPKQALHHSLLKFDLIFDKCQETGCHFIPHVTDCGFAVIMEDDERFETLETIVRRRYCVEESTLMVITYGIPDWMLSLKGYKVHGDPFSTNTRRVLAVLLEKGISYEPITVDLKTGEHKRESYLSLNPFGQVPVFEDGNIKLCESRAITQYIAYVHSSRGTQLLNLQSHKTMATLTMWMEFEAHQFDPFASVLTWEQVIKPIYGLETDQTVVEENETGLENVLNVYEKRLQESRFLACNTFTLVDLHHLPNIQYLLGTPTKKLFENRPKVRTWVDDITGREAWKLACDHDKS
;
A
#
# COMPACT_ATOMS: atom_id res chain seq x y z
N MET A 1 33.72 20.13 -1.81
CA MET A 1 33.28 19.29 -0.66
C MET A 1 31.80 19.56 -0.46
N LEU A 2 30.95 18.67 -0.98
CA LEU A 2 29.50 18.78 -0.81
C LEU A 2 29.14 17.98 0.46
N SER A 3 28.56 18.67 1.44
CA SER A 3 27.99 18.09 2.65
C SER A 3 26.76 17.25 2.31
N VAL A 4 26.81 15.96 2.65
CA VAL A 4 25.65 15.07 2.63
C VAL A 4 24.74 15.45 3.81
N PRO A 5 23.41 15.58 3.64
CA PRO A 5 22.51 15.84 4.76
C PRO A 5 22.38 14.59 5.62
N SER A 6 22.60 14.74 6.92
CA SER A 6 22.32 13.71 7.93
C SER A 6 20.81 13.41 7.98
N PRO A 7 20.37 12.15 8.12
CA PRO A 7 18.98 11.85 8.44
C PRO A 7 18.68 12.37 9.85
N ASN A 8 17.63 13.18 10.00
CA ASN A 8 17.16 13.68 11.29
C ASN A 8 16.39 12.56 12.00
N TYR A 9 17.08 11.75 12.82
CA TYR A 9 16.43 10.80 13.72
C TYR A 9 15.91 11.52 14.96
N ALA A 10 14.62 11.37 15.29
CA ALA A 10 14.08 11.79 16.57
C ALA A 10 14.34 10.70 17.63
N PHE A 11 15.09 11.04 18.68
CA PHE A 11 15.35 10.15 19.80
C PHE A 11 14.27 10.33 20.88
N LEU A 12 13.45 9.31 21.11
CA LEU A 12 12.50 9.31 22.23
C LEU A 12 13.14 8.69 23.47
N THR A 13 12.92 9.36 24.61
CA THR A 13 13.08 8.81 25.97
C THR A 13 11.68 8.71 26.54
N SER A 14 11.32 7.59 27.16
CA SER A 14 9.92 7.30 27.49
C SER A 14 9.35 8.29 28.51
N ILE A 15 8.40 9.16 28.11
CA ILE A 15 7.32 9.70 28.95
C ILE A 15 6.07 9.96 28.08
N SER A 16 4.93 9.41 28.52
CA SER A 16 3.52 9.71 28.17
C SER A 16 2.91 9.16 26.87
N SER A 17 1.59 8.97 26.98
CA SER A 17 0.70 7.99 26.34
C SER A 17 0.10 8.38 24.99
N VAL A 18 0.07 7.44 24.04
CA VAL A 18 -0.80 7.47 22.85
C VAL A 18 -1.38 6.08 22.60
N ASN A 19 -2.70 5.99 22.40
CA ASN A 19 -3.43 4.77 22.04
C ASN A 19 -3.31 4.51 20.53
N ILE A 20 -2.81 3.35 20.11
CA ILE A 20 -2.80 2.90 18.71
C ILE A 20 -3.18 1.41 18.62
N SER A 21 -4.12 1.10 17.73
CA SER A 21 -4.68 -0.24 17.50
C SER A 21 -3.72 -1.15 16.72
N HIS A 22 -3.72 -2.44 17.08
CA HIS A 22 -2.81 -3.48 16.63
C HIS A 22 -2.96 -3.89 15.14
N LYS A 23 -1.86 -3.88 14.37
CA LYS A 23 -1.58 -4.85 13.28
C LYS A 23 -0.07 -4.94 13.02
N CYS A 24 0.38 -6.19 12.86
CA CYS A 24 1.77 -6.66 12.97
C CYS A 24 2.63 -6.33 11.72
N VAL A 25 3.86 -5.85 11.92
CA VAL A 25 4.84 -5.50 10.86
C VAL A 25 6.15 -6.30 11.07
N ARG A 26 6.77 -6.78 9.99
CA ARG A 26 8.03 -7.55 9.96
C ARG A 26 9.23 -6.63 9.73
N GLU A 27 10.16 -6.53 10.68
CA GLU A 27 11.46 -5.84 10.48
C GLU A 27 12.57 -6.47 11.34
N GLN A 28 13.83 -6.25 10.93
CA GLN A 28 15.02 -6.84 11.54
C GLN A 28 15.71 -5.90 12.50
N MET A 29 16.24 -6.49 13.57
CA MET A 29 16.83 -5.77 14.68
C MET A 29 18.35 -5.96 14.68
N MET A 30 19.11 -4.92 14.34
CA MET A 30 20.55 -4.86 14.65
C MET A 30 20.75 -4.12 15.97
N ILE A 31 21.38 -4.79 16.94
CA ILE A 31 21.72 -4.21 18.24
C ILE A 31 23.21 -3.85 18.25
N ARG A 32 23.53 -2.56 18.43
CA ARG A 32 24.91 -2.09 18.62
C ARG A 32 25.10 -1.55 20.04
N ARG A 33 26.12 -2.07 20.71
CA ARG A 33 26.56 -1.58 22.03
C ARG A 33 27.57 -0.45 21.82
N PHE A 34 27.28 0.73 22.35
CA PHE A 34 28.25 1.82 22.42
C PHE A 34 28.70 2.01 23.88
N ASN A 35 30.01 1.88 24.13
CA ASN A 35 30.57 2.28 25.41
C ASN A 35 30.67 3.82 25.40
N THR A 36 29.96 4.49 26.29
CA THR A 36 30.09 5.94 26.47
C THR A 36 31.50 6.28 26.90
N THR A 37 32.14 7.23 26.22
CA THR A 37 33.43 7.79 26.61
C THR A 37 33.34 8.47 27.99
N PRO A 38 34.39 8.37 28.81
CA PRO A 38 34.33 8.71 30.23
C PRO A 38 34.44 10.22 30.41
N LYS A 39 33.32 10.96 30.41
CA LYS A 39 33.34 12.32 30.97
C LYS A 39 32.14 12.76 31.82
N GLN A 40 31.19 11.88 32.13
CA GLN A 40 30.15 12.15 33.14
C GLN A 40 29.72 10.85 33.84
N ALA A 41 30.68 10.14 34.45
CA ALA A 41 30.38 9.00 35.32
C ALA A 41 30.25 9.48 36.77
N LEU A 42 29.02 9.57 37.27
CA LEU A 42 28.70 9.64 38.69
C LEU A 42 27.71 8.52 38.99
N HIS A 43 28.25 7.43 39.54
CA HIS A 43 27.62 6.24 40.12
C HIS A 43 26.48 5.55 39.33
N HIS A 44 26.69 4.24 39.11
CA HIS A 44 25.94 3.30 38.26
C HIS A 44 26.35 3.37 36.78
N SER A 45 27.00 2.30 36.33
CA SER A 45 27.45 2.06 34.97
C SER A 45 26.25 1.96 34.02
N LEU A 46 25.83 3.10 33.48
CA LEU A 46 24.78 3.20 32.48
C LEU A 46 25.24 2.55 31.17
N LEU A 47 24.55 1.51 30.72
CA LEU A 47 24.76 0.94 29.38
C LEU A 47 23.75 1.55 28.40
N LYS A 48 24.26 2.16 27.33
CA LYS A 48 23.45 2.67 26.22
C LYS A 48 23.49 1.70 25.04
N PHE A 49 22.32 1.28 24.59
CA PHE A 49 22.15 0.47 23.39
C PHE A 49 21.38 1.26 22.35
N ASP A 50 21.95 1.41 21.16
CA ASP A 50 21.26 1.99 20.01
C ASP A 50 20.77 0.85 19.12
N LEU A 51 19.45 0.79 18.95
CA LEU A 51 18.77 -0.08 18.01
C LEU A 51 18.57 0.70 16.71
N ILE A 52 19.31 0.29 15.68
CA ILE A 52 19.15 0.81 14.34
C ILE A 52 18.38 -0.27 13.57
N PHE A 53 17.13 0.03 13.22
CA PHE A 53 16.37 -0.78 12.29
C PHE A 53 16.90 -0.47 10.90
N ASP A 54 17.74 -1.37 10.40
CA ASP A 54 18.30 -1.27 9.06
C ASP A 54 17.53 -2.22 8.13
N LYS A 55 17.36 -1.80 6.88
CA LYS A 55 16.60 -2.53 5.86
C LYS A 55 17.44 -3.71 5.36
N CYS A 56 17.60 -4.76 6.18
CA CYS A 56 18.35 -5.96 5.82
C CYS A 56 17.43 -7.19 5.77
N GLN A 57 17.82 -8.21 4.99
CA GLN A 57 16.92 -9.19 4.37
C GLN A 57 16.73 -10.56 5.07
N GLU A 58 17.23 -10.85 6.29
CA GLU A 58 17.23 -12.23 6.82
C GLU A 58 16.83 -12.59 8.30
N THR A 59 15.96 -11.90 9.06
CA THR A 59 15.47 -12.38 10.39
C THR A 59 14.02 -12.00 10.73
N GLY A 60 13.31 -12.94 11.38
CA GLY A 60 11.87 -12.91 11.68
C GLY A 60 11.53 -12.43 13.10
N CYS A 61 11.54 -11.12 13.31
CA CYS A 61 11.04 -10.49 14.53
C CYS A 61 9.86 -9.58 14.18
N HIS A 62 8.81 -9.59 15.02
CA HIS A 62 7.65 -8.74 14.86
C HIS A 62 7.44 -7.83 16.07
N PHE A 63 7.00 -6.60 15.84
CA PHE A 63 6.78 -5.63 16.90
C PHE A 63 5.28 -5.40 17.10
N ILE A 64 4.85 -5.52 18.37
CA ILE A 64 3.49 -5.18 18.77
C ILE A 64 3.57 -4.18 19.94
N PRO A 65 2.85 -3.05 19.89
CA PRO A 65 2.70 -2.18 21.06
C PRO A 65 1.98 -2.93 22.18
N HIS A 66 2.57 -3.03 23.37
CA HIS A 66 1.94 -3.72 24.50
C HIS A 66 1.03 -2.74 25.28
N VAL A 67 -0.18 -3.17 25.63
CA VAL A 67 -1.28 -2.28 26.09
C VAL A 67 -1.11 -1.82 27.54
N THR A 68 -0.28 -2.48 28.34
CA THR A 68 -0.16 -2.21 29.79
C THR A 68 1.22 -1.77 30.25
N ASP A 69 2.23 -1.85 29.38
CA ASP A 69 3.60 -1.41 29.69
C ASP A 69 4.13 -0.64 28.50
N CYS A 70 4.74 0.52 28.74
CA CYS A 70 5.32 1.40 27.72
C CYS A 70 6.55 0.78 27.00
N GLY A 71 6.74 -0.55 27.08
CA GLY A 71 7.76 -1.32 26.39
C GLY A 71 7.18 -2.01 25.14
N PHE A 72 7.91 -1.93 24.03
CA PHE A 72 7.59 -2.76 22.87
C PHE A 72 7.91 -4.22 23.19
N ALA A 73 6.93 -5.10 22.95
CA ALA A 73 7.13 -6.54 22.99
C ALA A 73 7.50 -7.04 21.59
N VAL A 74 8.45 -7.97 21.53
CA VAL A 74 8.85 -8.65 20.29
C VAL A 74 8.21 -10.03 20.26
N ILE A 75 7.57 -10.37 19.15
CA ILE A 75 7.15 -11.75 18.86
C ILE A 75 8.28 -12.43 18.09
N MET A 76 8.68 -13.59 18.60
CA MET A 76 9.57 -14.53 17.92
C MET A 76 8.71 -15.56 17.17
N GLU A 77 9.03 -15.80 15.90
CA GLU A 77 8.13 -16.37 14.86
C GLU A 77 7.55 -17.78 15.15
N ASP A 78 8.00 -18.49 16.19
CA ASP A 78 7.65 -19.91 16.42
C ASP A 78 6.97 -20.24 17.76
N ASP A 79 6.89 -19.32 18.74
CA ASP A 79 6.55 -19.70 20.14
C ASP A 79 5.36 -18.95 20.79
N GLU A 80 4.67 -18.04 20.10
CA GLU A 80 3.69 -17.09 20.71
C GLU A 80 4.23 -16.36 21.98
N ARG A 81 5.56 -16.34 22.14
CA ARG A 81 6.20 -15.87 23.36
C ARG A 81 6.52 -14.40 23.24
N PHE A 82 5.89 -13.61 24.10
CA PHE A 82 6.14 -12.18 24.21
C PHE A 82 7.35 -11.94 25.11
N GLU A 83 8.39 -11.34 24.56
CA GLU A 83 9.53 -10.86 25.35
C GLU A 83 9.70 -9.35 25.15
N THR A 84 10.04 -8.64 26.22
CA THR A 84 10.35 -7.20 26.13
C THR A 84 11.72 -7.01 25.47
N LEU A 85 11.90 -5.86 24.80
CA LEU A 85 13.21 -5.44 24.27
C LEU A 85 14.32 -5.50 25.34
N GLU A 86 13.99 -5.12 26.58
CA GLU A 86 14.90 -5.20 27.71
C GLU A 86 15.34 -6.64 28.00
N THR A 87 14.38 -7.58 28.06
CA THR A 87 14.66 -9.01 28.26
C THR A 87 15.61 -9.56 27.20
N ILE A 88 15.39 -9.19 25.93
CA ILE A 88 16.22 -9.63 24.80
C ILE A 88 17.64 -9.07 24.91
N VAL A 89 17.79 -7.78 25.20
CA VAL A 89 19.12 -7.14 25.34
C VAL A 89 19.86 -7.69 26.54
N ARG A 90 19.19 -7.87 27.69
CA ARG A 90 19.80 -8.46 28.89
C ARG A 90 20.32 -9.87 28.62
N ARG A 91 19.52 -10.73 27.97
CA ARG A 91 19.93 -12.08 27.60
C ARG A 91 21.09 -12.09 26.60
N ARG A 92 21.00 -11.29 25.53
CA ARG A 92 21.98 -11.29 24.44
C ARG A 92 23.35 -10.74 24.86
N TYR A 93 23.36 -9.77 25.78
CA TYR A 93 24.60 -9.12 26.24
C TYR A 93 24.96 -9.46 27.68
N CYS A 94 24.30 -10.45 28.29
CA CYS A 94 24.51 -10.89 29.66
C CYS A 94 24.54 -9.73 30.67
N VAL A 95 23.57 -8.82 30.59
CA VAL A 95 23.49 -7.64 31.47
C VAL A 95 22.75 -8.00 32.75
N GLU A 96 23.38 -7.80 33.91
CA GLU A 96 22.77 -8.05 35.23
C GLU A 96 21.52 -7.20 35.47
N GLU A 97 20.49 -7.76 36.11
CA GLU A 97 19.23 -7.05 36.43
C GLU A 97 19.44 -5.73 37.17
N SER A 98 20.43 -5.68 38.06
CA SER A 98 20.82 -4.50 38.84
C SER A 98 21.42 -3.37 38.00
N THR A 99 21.81 -3.65 36.75
CA THR A 99 22.42 -2.67 35.85
C THR A 99 21.34 -1.83 35.16
N LEU A 100 21.43 -0.51 35.35
CA LEU A 100 20.58 0.47 34.68
C LEU A 100 20.90 0.50 33.18
N MET A 101 19.87 0.29 32.36
CA MET A 101 19.97 0.23 30.91
C MET A 101 19.16 1.35 30.28
N VAL A 102 19.74 2.00 29.26
CA VAL A 102 19.00 2.91 28.38
C VAL A 102 19.00 2.30 26.99
N ILE A 103 17.81 1.91 26.54
CA ILE A 103 17.59 1.43 25.18
C ILE A 103 17.03 2.60 24.38
N THR A 104 17.81 3.06 23.40
CA THR A 104 17.38 4.05 22.42
C THR A 104 17.13 3.34 21.10
N TYR A 105 16.01 3.66 20.46
CA TYR A 105 15.61 3.08 19.19
C TYR A 105 15.10 4.19 18.27
N GLY A 106 15.46 4.12 16.99
CA GLY A 106 14.90 5.00 15.97
C GLY A 106 13.54 4.48 15.57
N ILE A 107 12.47 5.24 15.79
CA ILE A 107 11.19 4.90 15.18
C ILE A 107 11.20 5.45 13.76
N PRO A 108 10.89 4.65 12.72
CA PRO A 108 10.75 5.17 11.37
C PRO A 108 9.71 6.32 11.32
N ASP A 109 9.96 7.37 10.54
CA ASP A 109 9.08 8.55 10.48
C ASP A 109 7.60 8.20 10.20
N TRP A 110 7.35 7.11 9.45
CA TRP A 110 6.00 6.63 9.15
C TRP A 110 5.25 6.07 10.37
N MET A 111 5.96 5.61 11.41
CA MET A 111 5.38 5.22 12.70
C MET A 111 5.16 6.42 13.62
N LEU A 112 5.92 7.51 13.44
CA LEU A 112 5.79 8.76 14.20
C LEU A 112 4.80 9.76 13.58
N SER A 113 4.40 9.55 12.31
CA SER A 113 3.37 10.36 11.69
C SER A 113 2.02 10.10 12.36
N LEU A 114 1.68 10.91 13.36
CA LEU A 114 0.34 11.02 13.95
C LEU A 114 -0.73 11.46 12.94
N LYS A 115 -0.35 11.82 11.70
CA LYS A 115 -1.26 12.05 10.58
C LYS A 115 -1.20 10.84 9.66
N GLY A 116 -2.16 9.94 9.82
CA GLY A 116 -2.33 8.79 8.91
C GLY A 116 -2.62 9.24 7.48
N TYR A 117 -2.47 8.32 6.53
CA TYR A 117 -2.80 8.57 5.13
C TYR A 117 -4.26 8.97 4.98
N LYS A 118 -4.54 9.98 4.17
CA LYS A 118 -5.91 10.38 3.86
C LYS A 118 -6.22 10.07 2.40
N VAL A 119 -7.40 9.52 2.15
CA VAL A 119 -7.88 9.27 0.79
C VAL A 119 -9.18 10.04 0.61
N HIS A 120 -9.12 11.13 -0.13
CA HIS A 120 -10.31 11.85 -0.56
C HIS A 120 -10.86 11.17 -1.81
N GLY A 121 -12.07 10.64 -1.73
CA GLY A 121 -12.69 10.00 -2.88
C GLY A 121 -14.06 9.43 -2.60
N ASP A 122 -14.71 9.01 -3.68
CA ASP A 122 -15.95 8.23 -3.61
C ASP A 122 -15.59 6.73 -3.65
N PRO A 123 -16.10 5.89 -2.74
CA PRO A 123 -15.76 4.47 -2.69
C PRO A 123 -16.31 3.68 -3.89
N PHE A 124 -17.30 4.19 -4.63
CA PHE A 124 -17.78 3.63 -5.89
C PHE A 124 -16.94 4.08 -7.10
N SER A 125 -16.08 5.10 -6.97
CA SER A 125 -15.18 5.49 -8.05
C SER A 125 -14.14 4.40 -8.33
N THR A 126 -14.02 4.01 -9.61
CA THR A 126 -13.00 3.06 -10.08
C THR A 126 -11.59 3.50 -9.70
N ASN A 127 -11.29 4.78 -9.85
CA ASN A 127 -9.98 5.35 -9.57
C ASN A 127 -9.67 5.37 -8.07
N THR A 128 -10.67 5.63 -7.21
CA THR A 128 -10.51 5.52 -5.75
C THR A 128 -10.25 4.08 -5.36
N ARG A 129 -11.05 3.12 -5.84
CA ARG A 129 -10.87 1.69 -5.55
C ARG A 129 -9.48 1.17 -5.92
N ARG A 130 -8.87 1.69 -7.00
CA ARG A 130 -7.48 1.37 -7.37
C ARG A 130 -6.49 1.71 -6.25
N VAL A 131 -6.66 2.87 -5.60
CA VAL A 131 -5.82 3.31 -4.46
C VAL A 131 -6.10 2.47 -3.23
N LEU A 132 -7.38 2.23 -2.90
CA LEU A 132 -7.76 1.41 -1.75
C LEU A 132 -7.19 -0.01 -1.85
N ALA A 133 -7.24 -0.62 -3.04
CA ALA A 133 -6.67 -1.94 -3.29
C ALA A 133 -5.18 -1.99 -2.95
N VAL A 134 -4.39 -0.98 -3.33
CA VAL A 134 -2.96 -0.93 -2.98
C VAL A 134 -2.74 -0.75 -1.49
N LEU A 135 -3.50 0.12 -0.82
CA LEU A 135 -3.38 0.30 0.63
C LEU A 135 -3.67 -1.01 1.37
N LEU A 136 -4.70 -1.75 0.94
CA LEU A 136 -5.09 -3.03 1.52
C LEU A 136 -4.08 -4.15 1.22
N GLU A 137 -3.54 -4.22 0.00
CA GLU A 137 -2.43 -5.13 -0.36
C GLU A 137 -1.16 -4.87 0.46
N LYS A 138 -0.96 -3.62 0.88
CA LYS A 138 0.13 -3.19 1.75
C LYS A 138 -0.22 -3.29 3.24
N GLY A 139 -1.47 -3.60 3.58
CA GLY A 139 -1.97 -3.62 4.95
C GLY A 139 -1.82 -2.27 5.66
N ILE A 140 -1.97 -1.16 4.93
CA ILE A 140 -1.82 0.20 5.43
C ILE A 140 -3.20 0.76 5.79
N SER A 141 -3.31 1.30 7.00
CA SER A 141 -4.49 2.04 7.45
C SER A 141 -4.52 3.44 6.83
N TYR A 142 -5.73 3.92 6.55
CA TYR A 142 -5.97 5.26 6.02
C TYR A 142 -7.26 5.84 6.63
N GLU A 143 -7.39 7.16 6.56
CA GLU A 143 -8.61 7.90 6.84
C GLU A 143 -9.36 8.12 5.53
N PRO A 144 -10.54 7.51 5.33
CA PRO A 144 -11.39 7.81 4.18
C PRO A 144 -12.06 9.17 4.37
N ILE A 145 -11.95 10.02 3.35
CA ILE A 145 -12.69 11.29 3.27
C ILE A 145 -13.62 11.19 2.07
N THR A 146 -14.89 10.88 2.33
CA THR A 146 -15.88 10.69 1.26
C THR A 146 -16.12 12.00 0.52
N VAL A 147 -16.06 11.93 -0.81
CA VAL A 147 -16.37 13.04 -1.71
C VAL A 147 -17.60 12.67 -2.52
N ASP A 148 -18.70 13.39 -2.35
CA ASP A 148 -19.96 13.06 -3.03
C ASP A 148 -19.92 13.52 -4.50
N LEU A 149 -19.80 12.55 -5.40
CA LEU A 149 -19.79 12.81 -6.84
C LEU A 149 -21.17 13.21 -7.37
N LYS A 150 -22.27 12.73 -6.75
CA LYS A 150 -23.63 13.03 -7.20
C LYS A 150 -24.01 14.48 -6.94
N THR A 151 -23.56 15.06 -5.83
CA THR A 151 -23.79 16.48 -5.50
C THR A 151 -22.74 17.43 -6.07
N GLY A 152 -21.80 16.90 -6.86
CA GLY A 152 -20.76 17.69 -7.52
C GLY A 152 -19.68 18.23 -6.57
N GLU A 153 -19.47 17.61 -5.40
CA GLU A 153 -18.54 18.10 -4.39
C GLU A 153 -17.10 18.25 -4.92
N HIS A 154 -16.66 17.27 -5.72
CA HIS A 154 -15.40 17.26 -6.45
C HIS A 154 -15.17 18.47 -7.39
N LYS A 155 -16.20 19.28 -7.67
CA LYS A 155 -16.12 20.50 -8.48
C LYS A 155 -16.20 21.79 -7.67
N ARG A 156 -16.38 21.70 -6.34
CA ARG A 156 -16.42 22.87 -5.45
C ARG A 156 -15.00 23.37 -5.19
N GLU A 157 -14.86 24.67 -4.96
CA GLU A 157 -13.57 25.33 -4.71
C GLU A 157 -12.76 24.67 -3.59
N SER A 158 -13.45 24.22 -2.53
CA SER A 158 -12.82 23.49 -1.41
C SER A 158 -12.07 22.25 -1.87
N TYR A 159 -12.61 21.50 -2.84
CA TYR A 159 -11.97 20.31 -3.40
C TYR A 159 -11.00 20.64 -4.54
N LEU A 160 -11.28 21.66 -5.35
CA LEU A 160 -10.38 22.11 -6.42
C LEU A 160 -9.02 22.57 -5.89
N SER A 161 -8.97 23.07 -4.66
CA SER A 161 -7.71 23.36 -3.96
C SER A 161 -6.84 22.12 -3.70
N LEU A 162 -7.44 20.92 -3.71
CA LEU A 162 -6.76 19.63 -3.55
C LEU A 162 -6.41 19.01 -4.91
N ASN A 163 -7.36 19.04 -5.86
CA ASN A 163 -7.15 18.58 -7.23
C ASN A 163 -7.74 19.60 -8.22
N PRO A 164 -6.91 20.35 -8.98
CA PRO A 164 -7.40 21.38 -9.89
C PRO A 164 -8.22 20.84 -11.06
N PHE A 165 -8.12 19.54 -11.38
CA PHE A 165 -8.96 18.89 -12.40
C PHE A 165 -10.35 18.51 -11.87
N GLY A 166 -10.57 18.65 -10.56
CA GLY A 166 -11.81 18.29 -9.89
C GLY A 166 -12.16 16.83 -10.12
N GLN A 167 -11.21 15.93 -9.83
CA GLN A 167 -11.37 14.48 -9.97
C GLN A 167 -10.96 13.78 -8.67
N VAL A 168 -11.54 12.61 -8.42
CA VAL A 168 -11.15 11.71 -7.33
C VAL A 168 -10.27 10.58 -7.86
N PRO A 169 -9.32 10.04 -7.07
CA PRO A 169 -9.02 10.39 -5.68
C PRO A 169 -7.93 11.48 -5.51
N VAL A 170 -7.84 12.04 -4.30
CA VAL A 170 -6.65 12.72 -3.77
C VAL A 170 -6.10 11.91 -2.61
N PHE A 171 -4.79 11.77 -2.56
CA PHE A 171 -4.07 11.09 -1.48
C PHE A 171 -3.18 12.09 -0.73
N GLU A 172 -3.25 12.10 0.59
CA GLU A 172 -2.39 12.91 1.45
C GLU A 172 -1.47 12.03 2.31
N ASP A 173 -0.17 12.34 2.27
CA ASP A 173 0.87 11.82 3.16
C ASP A 173 1.64 13.00 3.77
N GLY A 174 1.24 13.41 4.97
CA GLY A 174 1.83 14.56 5.66
C GLY A 174 1.71 15.85 4.85
N ASN A 175 2.82 16.30 4.27
CA ASN A 175 2.88 17.51 3.43
C ASN A 175 2.77 17.21 1.92
N ILE A 176 2.76 15.93 1.53
CA ILE A 176 2.63 15.50 0.16
C ILE A 176 1.15 15.31 -0.16
N LYS A 177 0.71 15.91 -1.28
CA LYS A 177 -0.60 15.68 -1.86
C LYS A 177 -0.43 15.18 -3.28
N LEU A 178 -1.06 14.05 -3.58
CA LEU A 178 -0.98 13.39 -4.89
C LEU A 178 -2.38 13.24 -5.48
N CYS A 179 -2.48 13.55 -6.77
CA CYS A 179 -3.60 13.22 -7.63
C CYS A 179 -3.17 12.08 -8.58
N GLU A 180 -4.07 11.63 -9.44
CA GLU A 180 -3.88 10.50 -10.37
C GLU A 180 -3.70 9.15 -9.66
N SER A 181 -4.74 8.31 -9.71
CA SER A 181 -4.75 7.01 -9.01
C SER A 181 -3.54 6.12 -9.35
N ARG A 182 -3.08 6.10 -10.61
CA ARG A 182 -1.90 5.34 -11.03
C ARG A 182 -0.60 5.90 -10.44
N ALA A 183 -0.47 7.21 -10.30
CA ALA A 183 0.68 7.83 -9.65
C ALA A 183 0.68 7.56 -8.14
N ILE A 184 -0.48 7.69 -7.50
CA ILE A 184 -0.68 7.39 -6.07
C ILE A 184 -0.31 5.93 -5.78
N THR A 185 -0.81 4.98 -6.57
CA THR A 185 -0.51 3.54 -6.38
C THR A 185 0.98 3.23 -6.52
N GLN A 186 1.67 3.86 -7.48
CA GLN A 186 3.12 3.72 -7.65
C GLN A 186 3.88 4.30 -6.46
N TYR A 187 3.47 5.48 -5.98
CA TYR A 187 4.05 6.10 -4.78
C TYR A 187 3.94 5.17 -3.57
N ILE A 188 2.73 4.68 -3.26
CA ILE A 188 2.49 3.79 -2.11
C ILE A 188 3.30 2.50 -2.26
N ALA A 189 3.31 1.91 -3.46
CA ALA A 189 4.07 0.68 -3.71
C ALA A 189 5.59 0.86 -3.57
N TYR A 190 6.12 2.04 -3.93
CA TYR A 190 7.53 2.38 -3.81
C TYR A 190 7.93 2.63 -2.35
N VAL A 191 7.23 3.55 -1.67
CA VAL A 191 7.49 3.92 -0.27
C VAL A 191 7.37 2.69 0.63
N HIS A 192 6.34 1.87 0.41
CA HIS A 192 6.08 0.65 1.18
C HIS A 192 6.57 -0.62 0.46
N SER A 193 7.72 -0.53 -0.20
CA SER A 193 8.31 -1.64 -0.97
C SER A 193 8.59 -2.89 -0.13
N SER A 194 8.86 -2.77 1.17
CA SER A 194 9.14 -3.88 2.09
C SER A 194 7.92 -4.40 2.86
N ARG A 195 6.74 -3.77 2.70
CA ARG A 195 5.52 -4.11 3.44
C ARG A 195 4.50 -4.75 2.50
N GLY A 196 3.77 -5.75 3.01
CA GLY A 196 2.67 -6.42 2.30
C GLY A 196 3.10 -7.04 0.97
N THR A 197 2.17 -7.11 0.02
CA THR A 197 2.43 -7.69 -1.31
C THR A 197 3.48 -6.90 -2.10
N GLN A 198 4.38 -7.59 -2.77
CA GLN A 198 5.42 -6.99 -3.62
C GLN A 198 4.84 -6.52 -4.97
N LEU A 199 4.21 -5.33 -4.97
CA LEU A 199 3.50 -4.79 -6.14
C LEU A 199 4.42 -4.16 -7.21
N LEU A 200 5.65 -3.83 -6.85
CA LEU A 200 6.72 -3.35 -7.74
C LEU A 200 7.98 -4.16 -7.47
N ASN A 201 8.76 -4.48 -8.51
CA ASN A 201 10.06 -5.14 -8.33
C ASN A 201 11.20 -4.18 -8.68
N LEU A 202 11.72 -3.49 -7.66
CA LEU A 202 12.78 -2.49 -7.80
C LEU A 202 14.20 -3.10 -7.91
N GLN A 203 14.34 -4.43 -7.86
CA GLN A 203 15.65 -5.09 -7.83
C GLN A 203 16.30 -5.23 -9.21
N SER A 204 15.53 -5.06 -10.29
CA SER A 204 16.01 -5.24 -11.66
C SER A 204 15.43 -4.18 -12.60
N HIS A 205 16.31 -3.43 -13.27
CA HIS A 205 15.92 -2.47 -14.29
C HIS A 205 15.14 -3.12 -15.44
N LYS A 206 15.42 -4.40 -15.76
CA LYS A 206 14.69 -5.14 -16.79
C LYS A 206 13.26 -5.41 -16.35
N THR A 207 13.07 -5.86 -15.11
CA THR A 207 11.75 -6.13 -14.56
C THR A 207 10.93 -4.85 -14.41
N MET A 208 11.55 -3.76 -13.95
CA MET A 208 10.90 -2.45 -13.93
C MET A 208 10.48 -1.99 -15.32
N ALA A 209 11.34 -2.12 -16.33
CA ALA A 209 10.97 -1.76 -17.70
C ALA A 209 9.76 -2.56 -18.22
N THR A 210 9.70 -3.87 -17.94
CA THR A 210 8.54 -4.70 -18.28
C THR A 210 7.28 -4.27 -17.52
N LEU A 211 7.38 -4.02 -16.22
CA LEU A 211 6.24 -3.56 -15.41
C LEU A 211 5.70 -2.23 -15.92
N THR A 212 6.58 -1.24 -16.15
CA THR A 212 6.20 0.06 -16.68
C THR A 212 5.52 -0.08 -18.03
N MET A 213 6.10 -0.83 -18.98
CA MET A 213 5.47 -1.06 -20.29
C MET A 213 4.05 -1.64 -20.17
N TRP A 214 3.84 -2.62 -19.29
CA TRP A 214 2.52 -3.22 -19.12
C TRP A 214 1.53 -2.33 -18.36
N MET A 215 1.99 -1.46 -17.44
CA MET A 215 1.14 -0.41 -16.85
C MET A 215 0.71 0.60 -17.91
N GLU A 216 1.59 0.97 -18.85
CA GLU A 216 1.24 1.84 -19.97
C GLU A 216 0.25 1.17 -20.94
N PHE A 217 0.38 -0.15 -21.18
CA PHE A 217 -0.62 -0.89 -21.94
C PHE A 217 -1.98 -0.92 -21.25
N GLU A 218 -2.03 -1.06 -19.92
CA GLU A 218 -3.29 -0.91 -19.18
C GLU A 218 -3.89 0.48 -19.41
N ALA A 219 -3.10 1.54 -19.18
CA ALA A 219 -3.57 2.92 -19.25
C ALA A 219 -4.00 3.37 -20.65
N HIS A 220 -3.36 2.85 -21.70
CA HIS A 220 -3.53 3.35 -23.06
C HIS A 220 -4.16 2.37 -24.04
N GLN A 221 -4.17 1.06 -23.75
CA GLN A 221 -4.78 0.06 -24.62
C GLN A 221 -6.02 -0.56 -23.98
N PHE A 222 -6.06 -0.75 -22.66
CA PHE A 222 -7.20 -1.35 -21.98
C PHE A 222 -8.20 -0.31 -21.46
N ASP A 223 -7.73 0.65 -20.65
CA ASP A 223 -8.56 1.62 -19.94
C ASP A 223 -9.44 2.49 -20.86
N PRO A 224 -9.00 2.96 -22.05
CA PRO A 224 -9.85 3.77 -22.90
C PRO A 224 -11.16 3.07 -23.31
N PHE A 225 -11.10 1.77 -23.60
CA PHE A 225 -12.31 1.00 -23.93
C PHE A 225 -13.07 0.58 -22.67
N ALA A 226 -12.37 0.08 -21.65
CA ALA A 226 -12.98 -0.45 -20.44
C ALA A 226 -13.69 0.64 -19.62
N SER A 227 -13.14 1.86 -19.58
CA SER A 227 -13.74 3.00 -18.89
C SER A 227 -15.01 3.51 -19.59
N VAL A 228 -15.02 3.57 -20.93
CA VAL A 228 -16.21 3.93 -21.71
C VAL A 228 -17.31 2.89 -21.50
N LEU A 229 -16.98 1.59 -21.58
CA LEU A 229 -17.96 0.52 -21.33
C LEU A 229 -18.52 0.58 -19.90
N THR A 230 -17.67 0.86 -18.91
CA THR A 230 -18.10 1.05 -17.52
C THR A 230 -19.02 2.27 -17.38
N TRP A 231 -18.69 3.38 -18.04
CA TRP A 231 -19.52 4.58 -18.07
C TRP A 231 -20.91 4.30 -18.67
N GLU A 232 -20.95 3.70 -19.86
CA GLU A 232 -22.18 3.41 -20.60
C GLU A 232 -23.09 2.40 -19.90
N GLN A 233 -22.53 1.30 -19.39
CA GLN A 233 -23.31 0.17 -18.90
C GLN A 233 -23.54 0.15 -17.39
N VAL A 234 -22.75 0.91 -16.62
CA VAL A 234 -22.85 0.93 -15.15
C VAL A 234 -23.18 2.33 -14.65
N ILE A 235 -22.39 3.33 -15.02
CA ILE A 235 -22.51 4.66 -14.42
C ILE A 235 -23.74 5.41 -14.94
N LYS A 236 -23.96 5.46 -16.26
CA LYS A 236 -25.14 6.11 -16.86
C LYS A 236 -26.47 5.61 -16.25
N PRO A 237 -26.74 4.30 -16.16
CA PRO A 237 -27.96 3.80 -15.51
C PRO A 237 -28.14 4.26 -14.06
N ILE A 238 -27.05 4.37 -13.27
CA ILE A 238 -27.10 4.88 -11.89
C ILE A 238 -27.59 6.34 -11.84
N TYR A 239 -27.30 7.12 -12.88
CA TYR A 239 -27.76 8.49 -13.05
C TYR A 239 -29.10 8.60 -13.81
N GLY A 240 -29.75 7.49 -14.15
CA GLY A 240 -30.98 7.47 -14.94
C GLY A 240 -30.79 7.85 -16.41
N LEU A 241 -29.56 7.76 -16.91
CA LEU A 241 -29.21 7.98 -18.32
C LEU A 241 -29.27 6.66 -19.09
N GLU A 242 -29.63 6.74 -20.38
CA GLU A 242 -29.69 5.57 -21.26
C GLU A 242 -28.31 5.17 -21.78
N THR A 243 -28.07 3.86 -21.81
CA THR A 243 -26.88 3.23 -22.41
C THR A 243 -26.95 3.35 -23.93
N ASP A 244 -25.89 3.86 -24.55
CA ASP A 244 -25.76 3.89 -26.01
C ASP A 244 -25.16 2.57 -26.51
N GLN A 245 -25.98 1.75 -27.17
CA GLN A 245 -25.55 0.43 -27.63
C GLN A 245 -24.53 0.48 -28.76
N THR A 246 -24.55 1.52 -29.60
CA THR A 246 -23.55 1.67 -30.66
C THR A 246 -22.18 1.94 -30.04
N VAL A 247 -22.11 2.82 -29.04
CA VAL A 247 -20.87 3.07 -28.29
C VAL A 247 -20.39 1.80 -27.58
N VAL A 248 -21.30 1.01 -27.02
CA VAL A 248 -20.95 -0.28 -26.39
C VAL A 248 -20.35 -1.25 -27.40
N GLU A 249 -20.98 -1.47 -28.55
CA GLU A 249 -20.51 -2.41 -29.58
C GLU A 249 -19.12 -2.02 -30.13
N GLU A 250 -18.90 -0.73 -30.39
CA GLU A 250 -17.61 -0.21 -30.85
C GLU A 250 -16.49 -0.44 -29.82
N ASN A 251 -16.77 -0.17 -28.54
CA ASN A 251 -15.78 -0.32 -27.48
C ASN A 251 -15.57 -1.79 -27.06
N GLU A 252 -16.61 -2.64 -27.15
CA GLU A 252 -16.46 -4.09 -26.98
C GLU A 252 -15.52 -4.66 -28.05
N THR A 253 -15.61 -4.20 -29.29
CA THR A 253 -14.70 -4.60 -30.38
C THR A 253 -13.26 -4.17 -30.09
N GLY A 254 -13.05 -2.95 -29.61
CA GLY A 254 -11.74 -2.47 -29.18
C GLY A 254 -11.15 -3.29 -28.03
N LEU A 255 -11.94 -3.52 -26.99
CA LEU A 255 -11.54 -4.30 -25.82
C LEU A 255 -11.27 -5.77 -26.16
N GLU A 256 -12.06 -6.38 -27.05
CA GLU A 256 -11.86 -7.73 -27.56
C GLU A 256 -10.45 -7.90 -28.18
N ASN A 257 -10.01 -6.94 -29.00
CA ASN A 257 -8.68 -6.99 -29.61
C ASN A 257 -7.56 -6.95 -28.56
N VAL A 258 -7.72 -6.13 -27.51
CA VAL A 258 -6.78 -6.05 -26.39
C VAL A 258 -6.74 -7.37 -25.62
N LEU A 259 -7.91 -7.93 -25.31
CA LEU A 259 -8.01 -9.19 -24.58
C LEU A 259 -7.50 -10.39 -25.40
N ASN A 260 -7.54 -10.33 -26.73
CA ASN A 260 -6.87 -11.32 -27.60
C ASN A 260 -5.35 -11.29 -27.45
N VAL A 261 -4.75 -10.12 -27.25
CA VAL A 261 -3.32 -10.00 -26.93
C VAL A 261 -3.04 -10.54 -25.53
N TYR A 262 -3.91 -10.24 -24.56
CA TYR A 262 -3.74 -10.70 -23.18
C TYR A 262 -3.88 -12.22 -23.07
N GLU A 263 -4.82 -12.84 -23.79
CA GLU A 263 -4.99 -14.30 -23.83
C GLU A 263 -3.70 -14.99 -24.27
N LYS A 264 -3.03 -14.47 -25.31
CA LYS A 264 -1.72 -14.99 -25.75
C LYS A 264 -0.66 -14.77 -24.69
N ARG A 265 -0.58 -13.57 -24.10
CA ARG A 265 0.39 -13.26 -23.05
C ARG A 265 0.27 -14.20 -21.84
N LEU A 266 -0.96 -14.46 -21.41
CA LEU A 266 -1.26 -15.29 -20.24
C LEU A 266 -1.09 -16.80 -20.49
N GLN A 267 -0.76 -17.21 -21.73
CA GLN A 267 -0.24 -18.56 -22.00
C GLN A 267 1.22 -18.70 -21.58
N GLU A 268 1.99 -17.60 -21.61
CA GLU A 268 3.43 -17.58 -21.32
C GLU A 268 3.75 -17.22 -19.87
N SER A 269 2.85 -16.49 -19.20
CA SER A 269 3.06 -16.02 -17.84
C SER A 269 1.76 -16.04 -17.04
N ARG A 270 1.85 -16.26 -15.73
CA ARG A 270 0.67 -16.33 -14.86
C ARG A 270 -0.05 -14.97 -14.76
N PHE A 271 0.69 -13.88 -14.72
CA PHE A 271 0.19 -12.51 -14.69
C PHE A 271 0.78 -11.73 -15.87
N LEU A 272 0.25 -10.53 -16.17
CA LEU A 272 0.55 -9.84 -17.43
C LEU A 272 2.04 -9.48 -17.56
N ALA A 273 2.66 -9.00 -16.49
CA ALA A 273 4.07 -8.64 -16.52
C ALA A 273 5.02 -9.80 -16.19
N CYS A 274 4.65 -10.66 -15.23
CA CYS A 274 5.50 -11.73 -14.73
C CYS A 274 4.67 -12.83 -14.02
N ASN A 275 5.32 -13.76 -13.32
CA ASN A 275 4.63 -14.87 -12.65
C ASN A 275 4.06 -14.53 -11.26
N THR A 276 4.10 -13.26 -10.87
CA THR A 276 3.57 -12.76 -9.59
C THR A 276 2.64 -11.58 -9.83
N PHE A 277 1.63 -11.41 -8.97
CA PHE A 277 0.71 -10.28 -9.01
C PHE A 277 1.43 -8.95 -8.73
N THR A 278 1.20 -7.93 -9.57
CA THR A 278 1.85 -6.60 -9.46
C THR A 278 0.86 -5.46 -9.65
N LEU A 279 1.35 -4.21 -9.62
CA LEU A 279 0.53 -3.05 -9.98
C LEU A 279 -0.10 -3.17 -11.38
N VAL A 280 0.56 -3.85 -12.32
CA VAL A 280 0.03 -4.08 -13.66
C VAL A 280 -1.34 -4.74 -13.57
N ASP A 281 -1.43 -5.88 -12.88
CA ASP A 281 -2.67 -6.63 -12.75
C ASP A 281 -3.69 -5.86 -11.89
N LEU A 282 -3.22 -5.23 -10.81
CA LEU A 282 -4.06 -4.46 -9.89
C LEU A 282 -4.78 -3.29 -10.60
N HIS A 283 -4.12 -2.61 -11.53
CA HIS A 283 -4.68 -1.43 -12.20
C HIS A 283 -5.92 -1.73 -13.03
N HIS A 284 -6.07 -2.98 -13.49
CA HIS A 284 -7.23 -3.45 -14.26
C HIS A 284 -8.46 -3.74 -13.39
N LEU A 285 -8.27 -4.05 -12.11
CA LEU A 285 -9.32 -4.54 -11.21
C LEU A 285 -10.59 -3.68 -11.19
N PRO A 286 -10.54 -2.34 -11.09
CA PRO A 286 -11.75 -1.55 -10.92
C PRO A 286 -12.71 -1.62 -12.10
N ASN A 287 -12.20 -1.52 -13.33
CA ASN A 287 -13.05 -1.60 -14.52
C ASN A 287 -13.51 -3.04 -14.74
N ILE A 288 -12.61 -4.05 -14.57
CA ILE A 288 -13.00 -5.46 -14.70
C ILE A 288 -14.15 -5.79 -13.75
N GLN A 289 -14.05 -5.39 -12.48
CA GLN A 289 -15.07 -5.68 -11.48
C GLN A 289 -16.46 -5.15 -11.87
N TYR A 290 -16.52 -3.96 -12.48
CA TYR A 290 -17.78 -3.41 -12.96
C TYR A 290 -18.27 -4.13 -14.22
N LEU A 291 -17.39 -4.39 -15.18
CA LEU A 291 -17.73 -5.08 -16.43
C LEU A 291 -18.16 -6.54 -16.23
N LEU A 292 -17.70 -7.20 -15.15
CA LEU A 292 -18.20 -8.53 -14.77
C LEU A 292 -19.70 -8.51 -14.41
N GLY A 293 -20.25 -7.35 -14.04
CA GLY A 293 -21.68 -7.13 -13.79
C GLY A 293 -22.50 -6.82 -15.05
N THR A 294 -21.88 -6.75 -16.23
CA THR A 294 -22.55 -6.36 -17.49
C THR A 294 -22.47 -7.48 -18.54
N PRO A 295 -23.19 -7.39 -19.68
CA PRO A 295 -23.03 -8.33 -20.79
C PRO A 295 -21.59 -8.43 -21.35
N THR A 296 -20.78 -7.37 -21.20
CA THR A 296 -19.36 -7.36 -21.60
C THR A 296 -18.52 -8.41 -20.89
N LYS A 297 -18.96 -8.96 -19.75
CA LYS A 297 -18.29 -10.07 -19.07
C LYS A 297 -17.96 -11.25 -19.99
N LYS A 298 -18.75 -11.46 -21.06
CA LYS A 298 -18.52 -12.46 -22.11
C LYS A 298 -17.11 -12.38 -22.70
N LEU A 299 -16.53 -11.18 -22.82
CA LEU A 299 -15.20 -10.98 -23.36
C LEU A 299 -14.11 -11.55 -22.45
N PHE A 300 -14.32 -11.55 -21.14
CA PHE A 300 -13.39 -12.19 -20.19
C PHE A 300 -13.66 -13.69 -20.10
N GLU A 301 -14.93 -14.11 -20.00
CA GLU A 301 -15.33 -15.50 -19.79
C GLU A 301 -15.00 -16.43 -20.98
N ASN A 302 -15.05 -15.91 -22.21
CA ASN A 302 -14.78 -16.68 -23.44
C ASN A 302 -13.28 -16.91 -23.72
N ARG A 303 -12.38 -16.36 -22.89
CA ARG A 303 -10.93 -16.41 -23.03
C ARG A 303 -10.34 -17.15 -21.82
N PRO A 304 -10.03 -18.45 -21.92
CA PRO A 304 -9.73 -19.27 -20.74
C PRO A 304 -8.57 -18.75 -19.86
N LYS A 305 -7.50 -18.22 -20.46
CA LYS A 305 -6.37 -17.67 -19.68
C LYS A 305 -6.72 -16.33 -19.06
N VAL A 306 -7.39 -15.44 -19.81
CA VAL A 306 -7.92 -14.19 -19.27
C VAL A 306 -8.90 -14.46 -18.12
N ARG A 307 -9.85 -15.38 -18.30
CA ARG A 307 -10.81 -15.76 -17.26
C ARG A 307 -10.10 -16.21 -15.99
N THR A 308 -9.14 -17.12 -16.12
CA THR A 308 -8.35 -17.61 -14.97
C THR A 308 -7.61 -16.46 -14.29
N TRP A 309 -7.00 -15.56 -15.05
CA TRP A 309 -6.32 -14.37 -14.51
C TRP A 309 -7.31 -13.43 -13.80
N VAL A 310 -8.48 -13.19 -14.38
CA VAL A 310 -9.56 -12.38 -13.77
C VAL A 310 -10.02 -13.00 -12.45
N ASP A 311 -10.27 -14.30 -12.42
CA ASP A 311 -10.65 -15.03 -11.20
C ASP A 311 -9.55 -14.92 -10.13
N ASP A 312 -8.28 -15.08 -10.52
CA ASP A 312 -7.12 -14.94 -9.62
C ASP A 312 -7.01 -13.53 -9.01
N ILE A 313 -7.17 -12.46 -9.81
CA ILE A 313 -6.99 -11.08 -9.32
C ILE A 313 -8.20 -10.58 -8.53
N THR A 314 -9.43 -10.92 -8.95
CA THR A 314 -10.66 -10.50 -8.27
C THR A 314 -10.93 -11.32 -7.02
N GLY A 315 -10.38 -12.54 -6.94
CA GLY A 315 -10.44 -13.41 -5.77
C GLY A 315 -9.61 -12.94 -4.58
N ARG A 316 -8.71 -11.95 -4.76
CA ARG A 316 -7.81 -11.45 -3.72
C ARG A 316 -8.57 -10.75 -2.60
N GLU A 317 -8.22 -11.06 -1.36
CA GLU A 317 -8.91 -10.51 -0.18
C GLU A 317 -8.85 -8.98 -0.12
N ALA A 318 -7.69 -8.40 -0.43
CA ALA A 318 -7.54 -6.94 -0.49
C ALA A 318 -8.48 -6.29 -1.52
N TRP A 319 -8.75 -6.96 -2.65
CA TRP A 319 -9.68 -6.45 -3.65
C TRP A 319 -11.14 -6.55 -3.19
N LYS A 320 -11.51 -7.68 -2.57
CA LYS A 320 -12.85 -7.87 -2.00
C LYS A 320 -13.16 -6.81 -0.95
N LEU A 321 -12.20 -6.52 -0.06
CA LEU A 321 -12.31 -5.46 0.94
C LEU A 321 -12.39 -4.07 0.29
N ALA A 322 -11.63 -3.80 -0.78
CA ALA A 322 -11.71 -2.53 -1.50
C ALA A 322 -13.08 -2.30 -2.18
N CYS A 323 -13.82 -3.38 -2.45
CA CYS A 323 -15.19 -3.33 -2.99
C CYS A 323 -16.28 -3.32 -1.90
N ASP A 324 -15.93 -3.63 -0.65
CA ASP A 324 -16.86 -3.72 0.47
C ASP A 324 -17.02 -2.35 1.15
N HIS A 325 -18.10 -1.64 0.80
CA HIS A 325 -18.39 -0.29 1.26
C HIS A 325 -18.68 -0.17 2.76
N ASP A 326 -19.09 -1.26 3.41
CA ASP A 326 -19.39 -1.25 4.85
C ASP A 326 -18.13 -1.41 5.71
N LYS A 327 -16.99 -1.74 5.08
CA LYS A 327 -15.72 -2.04 5.77
C LYS A 327 -14.51 -1.23 5.26
N SER A 328 -14.69 -0.35 4.28
CA SER A 328 -13.60 0.43 3.64
C SER A 328 -13.59 1.90 4.01
#